data_AF-A0A2D6PFW1-F1
#
_entry.id   AF-A0A2D6PFW1-F1
#
_cell.length_a   1.000
_cell.length_b   1.000
_cell.length_c   1.000
_cell.angle_alpha   90.00
_cell.angle_beta   90.00
_cell.angle_gamma   90.00
#
_symmetry.space_group_name_H-M   'P 1'
#
loop_
_entity.id
_entity.type
_entity.pdbx_description
1 polymer ?
#
loop_
_entity_poly.entity_id
_entity_poly.type
_entity_poly.pdbx_seq_one_letter_code
_entity_poly.pdbx_strand_id
1 'polypeptide(L)'
;LDTAGAIAFAAAHGITEVVLSMGSLPGAFAEGYPDGTCAGIPLHYAVEPEPLDTAGAIAFTAAHAGIDANSHDSFIVQNGDILTDLDVGALVASHRGTDAEGTIALTAVDDPSRYGVVATDETGRVLGFVEKPAPGEASSNLVNAGTYVLEPSVLRRITPGVRVSVERQVFPAMVADGTLYAMAAEASWIDAGTPATYLQANLDTLADPSGSVVDESAQVATSAVVERSVVLAGASIGENAVVKDSIIGPGASVGASAHVLSHSVLGTDAVVADGERLVGQLCPEVA
;
A
#
# COMPACT_ATOMS: atom_id res chain seq x y z
N LEU A 1 -1.81 -1.04 -6.25
CA LEU A 1 -1.28 0.02 -7.13
C LEU A 1 0.19 0.36 -6.84
N ASP A 2 0.83 -0.08 -5.74
CA ASP A 2 2.29 0.16 -5.59
C ASP A 2 3.06 -0.86 -4.73
N THR A 3 2.66 -2.13 -4.77
CA THR A 3 3.36 -3.17 -4.00
C THR A 3 4.80 -3.36 -4.50
N ALA A 4 5.09 -3.02 -5.76
CA ALA A 4 6.44 -2.97 -6.32
C ALA A 4 7.35 -1.98 -5.59
N GLY A 5 6.88 -0.76 -5.33
CA GLY A 5 7.62 0.24 -4.56
C GLY A 5 7.91 -0.22 -3.14
N ALA A 6 6.92 -0.84 -2.48
CA ALA A 6 7.10 -1.43 -1.15
C ALA A 6 8.16 -2.56 -1.13
N ILE A 7 8.20 -3.41 -2.17
CA ILE A 7 9.22 -4.47 -2.30
C ILE A 7 10.61 -3.87 -2.55
N ALA A 8 10.73 -2.85 -3.40
CA ALA A 8 11.99 -2.15 -3.63
C ALA A 8 12.51 -1.48 -2.35
N PHE A 9 11.61 -0.87 -1.57
CA PHE A 9 11.91 -0.32 -0.25
C PHE A 9 12.45 -1.41 0.71
N ALA A 10 11.79 -2.57 0.75
CA ALA A 10 12.24 -3.70 1.57
C ALA A 10 13.64 -4.17 1.15
N ALA A 11 13.90 -4.31 -0.15
CA ALA A 11 15.19 -4.70 -0.70
C ALA A 11 16.32 -3.73 -0.31
N ALA A 12 16.06 -2.43 -0.37
CA ALA A 12 17.02 -1.40 0.02
C ALA A 12 17.42 -1.48 1.50
N HIS A 13 16.56 -2.06 2.34
CA HIS A 13 16.79 -2.28 3.78
C HIS A 13 17.33 -3.67 4.11
N GLY A 14 17.78 -4.43 3.10
CA GLY A 14 18.42 -5.73 3.29
C GLY A 14 17.46 -6.89 3.55
N ILE A 15 16.16 -6.70 3.31
CA ILE A 15 15.19 -7.81 3.30
C ILE A 15 15.44 -8.63 2.03
N THR A 16 15.60 -9.95 2.20
CA THR A 16 15.98 -10.86 1.10
C THR A 16 14.84 -11.77 0.63
N GLU A 17 13.73 -11.80 1.38
CA GLU A 17 12.57 -12.65 1.10
C GLU A 17 11.30 -11.89 1.44
N VAL A 18 10.32 -11.90 0.53
CA VAL A 18 9.03 -11.24 0.70
C VAL A 18 7.93 -12.22 0.31
N VAL A 19 6.92 -12.34 1.17
CA VAL A 19 5.69 -13.07 0.89
C VAL A 19 4.55 -12.07 0.73
N LEU A 20 3.98 -12.03 -0.47
CA LEU A 20 2.84 -11.17 -0.80
C LEU A 20 1.55 -11.84 -0.36
N SER A 21 0.83 -11.17 0.54
CA SER A 21 -0.50 -11.57 0.98
C SER A 21 -1.55 -11.10 -0.04
N MET A 22 -2.31 -12.03 -0.62
CA MET A 22 -3.19 -11.74 -1.76
C MET A 22 -4.59 -12.31 -1.52
N GLY A 23 -5.62 -11.47 -1.64
CA GLY A 23 -7.02 -11.90 -1.57
C GLY A 23 -7.61 -12.45 -2.88
N SER A 24 -6.90 -12.30 -3.99
CA SER A 24 -7.30 -12.81 -5.32
C SER A 24 -6.08 -13.24 -6.14
N LEU A 25 -6.33 -13.99 -7.23
CA LEU A 25 -5.30 -14.58 -8.09
C LEU A 25 -4.23 -13.54 -8.51
N PRO A 26 -2.96 -13.93 -8.55
CA PRO A 26 -1.82 -13.04 -8.78
C PRO A 26 -1.67 -12.62 -10.24
N GLY A 27 -2.69 -12.76 -11.11
CA GLY A 27 -2.58 -12.62 -12.57
C GLY A 27 -1.76 -11.39 -12.98
N ALA A 28 -2.18 -10.20 -12.53
CA ALA A 28 -1.48 -8.96 -12.83
C ALA A 28 -0.03 -8.89 -12.29
N PHE A 29 0.24 -9.46 -11.11
CA PHE A 29 1.60 -9.48 -10.53
C PHE A 29 2.51 -10.52 -11.19
N ALA A 30 1.99 -11.70 -11.47
CA ALA A 30 2.72 -12.76 -12.16
C ALA A 30 3.02 -12.38 -13.61
N GLU A 31 2.11 -11.65 -14.27
CA GLU A 31 2.35 -11.09 -15.61
C GLU A 31 3.39 -9.96 -15.59
N GLY A 32 3.34 -9.08 -14.58
CA GLY A 32 4.31 -8.00 -14.41
C GLY A 32 5.72 -8.48 -14.03
N TYR A 33 5.82 -9.64 -13.35
CA TYR A 33 7.07 -10.24 -12.88
C TYR A 33 7.17 -11.70 -13.31
N PRO A 34 7.35 -11.98 -14.63
CA PRO A 34 7.31 -13.33 -15.18
C PRO A 34 8.48 -14.22 -14.73
N ASP A 35 9.58 -13.62 -14.28
CA ASP A 35 10.72 -14.31 -13.65
C ASP A 35 10.53 -14.50 -12.14
N GLY A 36 9.40 -14.08 -11.59
CA GLY A 36 9.06 -14.17 -10.17
C GLY A 36 9.96 -13.30 -9.28
N THR A 37 10.59 -12.25 -9.81
CA THR A 37 11.53 -11.40 -9.05
C THR A 37 11.14 -9.93 -9.16
N CYS A 38 11.10 -9.22 -8.03
CA CYS A 38 10.94 -7.76 -8.02
C CYS A 38 12.06 -7.13 -7.19
N ALA A 39 12.73 -6.12 -7.74
CA ALA A 39 13.87 -5.44 -7.11
C ALA A 39 14.99 -6.41 -6.64
N GLY A 40 15.16 -7.56 -7.30
CA GLY A 40 16.14 -8.59 -6.94
C GLY A 40 15.69 -9.53 -5.80
N ILE A 41 14.47 -9.38 -5.27
CA ILE A 41 13.89 -10.27 -4.27
C ILE A 41 12.97 -11.30 -4.96
N PRO A 42 13.12 -12.61 -4.65
CA PRO A 42 12.16 -13.63 -5.06
C PRO A 42 10.78 -13.38 -4.46
N LEU A 43 9.75 -13.41 -5.31
CA LEU A 43 8.37 -13.21 -4.90
C LEU A 43 7.72 -14.54 -4.52
N HIS A 44 7.20 -14.59 -3.30
CA HIS A 44 6.34 -15.67 -2.82
C HIS A 44 4.92 -15.15 -2.67
N TYR A 45 3.92 -15.98 -2.98
CA TYR A 45 2.52 -15.56 -2.98
C TYR A 45 1.71 -16.42 -2.01
N ALA A 46 1.14 -15.79 -1.00
CA ALA A 46 0.16 -16.39 -0.11
C ALA A 46 -1.23 -15.93 -0.56
N VAL A 47 -1.88 -16.74 -1.40
CA VAL A 47 -3.24 -16.45 -1.90
C VAL A 47 -4.28 -17.01 -0.94
N GLU A 48 -5.02 -16.14 -0.28
CA GLU A 48 -6.08 -16.52 0.65
C GLU A 48 -7.23 -17.18 -0.11
N PRO A 49 -7.79 -18.31 0.39
CA PRO A 49 -8.93 -18.96 -0.25
C PRO A 49 -10.22 -18.13 -0.14
N GLU A 50 -10.35 -17.39 0.95
CA GLU A 50 -11.40 -16.41 1.20
C GLU A 50 -10.77 -15.24 1.96
N PRO A 51 -11.23 -13.99 1.81
CA PRO A 51 -10.60 -12.86 2.49
C PRO A 51 -10.73 -13.00 4.03
N LEU A 52 -9.60 -13.07 4.75
CA LEU A 52 -9.54 -13.28 6.20
C LEU A 52 -9.37 -11.98 7.01
N ASP A 53 -9.43 -10.82 6.34
CA ASP A 53 -9.14 -9.51 6.97
C ASP A 53 -7.67 -9.41 7.45
N THR A 54 -7.23 -8.26 7.94
CA THR A 54 -5.79 -7.94 8.07
C THR A 54 -4.99 -8.90 8.96
N ALA A 55 -5.49 -9.26 10.14
CA ALA A 55 -4.79 -10.22 11.01
C ALA A 55 -4.89 -11.66 10.48
N GLY A 56 -6.04 -12.03 9.91
CA GLY A 56 -6.20 -13.35 9.30
C GLY A 56 -5.23 -13.56 8.13
N ALA A 57 -5.07 -12.53 7.30
CA ALA A 57 -4.11 -12.49 6.20
C ALA A 57 -2.65 -12.58 6.70
N ILE A 58 -2.30 -11.88 7.78
CA ILE A 58 -0.98 -12.00 8.43
C ILE A 58 -0.73 -13.44 8.87
N ALA A 59 -1.67 -14.07 9.58
CA ALA A 59 -1.50 -15.43 10.07
C ALA A 59 -1.42 -16.48 8.94
N PHE A 60 -2.23 -16.31 7.90
CA PHE A 60 -2.19 -17.16 6.70
C PHE A 60 -0.83 -17.05 5.98
N THR A 61 -0.34 -15.82 5.82
CA THR A 61 0.91 -15.52 5.14
C THR A 61 2.11 -16.02 5.95
N ALA A 62 2.12 -15.81 7.27
CA ALA A 62 3.14 -16.32 8.17
C ALA A 62 3.25 -17.85 8.08
N ALA A 63 2.11 -18.56 8.09
CA ALA A 63 2.11 -20.02 7.93
C ALA A 63 2.68 -20.46 6.57
N HIS A 64 2.38 -19.73 5.49
CA HIS A 64 2.96 -19.99 4.16
C HIS A 64 4.48 -19.76 4.13
N ALA A 65 4.97 -18.79 4.89
CA ALA A 65 6.39 -18.51 5.09
C ALA A 65 7.11 -19.48 6.05
N GLY A 66 6.39 -20.47 6.61
CA GLY A 66 6.96 -21.39 7.60
C GLY A 66 7.17 -20.77 8.98
N ILE A 67 6.51 -19.65 9.27
CA ILE A 67 6.53 -18.97 10.57
C ILE A 67 5.33 -19.46 11.39
N ASP A 68 5.62 -20.02 12.57
CA ASP A 68 4.60 -20.42 13.54
C ASP A 68 4.81 -19.72 14.89
N ALA A 69 3.86 -19.89 15.81
CA ALA A 69 3.86 -19.21 17.11
C ALA A 69 5.00 -19.58 18.07
N ASN A 70 5.93 -20.44 17.66
CA ASN A 70 7.14 -20.83 18.38
C ASN A 70 8.43 -20.55 17.58
N SER A 71 8.33 -19.94 16.39
CA SER A 71 9.48 -19.44 15.66
C SER A 71 10.28 -18.44 16.53
N HIS A 72 11.58 -18.35 16.27
CA HIS A 72 12.51 -17.56 17.11
C HIS A 72 12.75 -16.14 16.60
N ASP A 73 12.62 -15.93 15.29
CA ASP A 73 12.91 -14.66 14.67
C ASP A 73 11.61 -13.84 14.51
N SER A 74 11.67 -12.56 14.87
CA SER A 74 10.62 -11.59 14.57
C SER A 74 10.46 -11.43 13.07
N PHE A 75 9.26 -11.03 12.62
CA PHE A 75 8.97 -10.77 11.21
C PHE A 75 8.39 -9.37 11.00
N ILE A 76 8.56 -8.86 9.79
CA ILE A 76 8.06 -7.53 9.40
C ILE A 76 6.78 -7.72 8.59
N VAL A 77 5.78 -6.92 8.91
CA VAL A 77 4.56 -6.77 8.10
C VAL A 77 4.54 -5.35 7.57
N GLN A 78 4.30 -5.19 6.27
CA GLN A 78 4.17 -3.89 5.64
C GLN A 78 2.97 -3.89 4.70
N ASN A 79 2.14 -2.86 4.82
CA ASN A 79 1.05 -2.61 3.90
C ASN A 79 1.60 -2.30 2.50
N GLY A 80 1.14 -3.05 1.50
CA GLY A 80 1.67 -2.98 0.13
C GLY A 80 1.24 -1.76 -0.68
N ASP A 81 0.49 -0.83 -0.09
CA ASP A 81 0.06 0.45 -0.66
C ASP A 81 0.70 1.66 0.05
N ILE A 82 1.62 1.42 0.98
CA ILE A 82 2.39 2.47 1.65
C ILE A 82 3.73 2.67 0.96
N LEU A 83 3.96 3.89 0.50
CA LEU A 83 5.28 4.37 0.09
C LEU A 83 5.91 5.17 1.22
N THR A 84 7.14 4.84 1.57
CA THR A 84 7.84 5.47 2.68
C THR A 84 9.36 5.32 2.54
N ASP A 85 10.10 6.21 3.19
CA ASP A 85 11.56 6.11 3.42
C ASP A 85 11.89 5.79 4.89
N LEU A 86 10.94 5.19 5.62
CA LEU A 86 11.11 4.72 6.99
C LEU A 86 12.42 3.93 7.18
N ASP A 87 13.21 4.29 8.18
CA ASP A 87 14.36 3.49 8.61
C ASP A 87 13.86 2.21 9.32
N VAL A 88 13.75 1.13 8.54
CA VAL A 88 13.36 -0.20 9.04
C VAL A 88 14.34 -0.71 10.10
N GLY A 89 15.62 -0.39 9.96
CA GLY A 89 16.65 -0.76 10.94
C GLY A 89 16.41 -0.12 12.29
N ALA A 90 16.03 1.16 12.31
CA ALA A 90 15.63 1.87 13.52
C ALA A 90 14.37 1.26 14.16
N LEU A 91 13.36 0.90 13.36
CA LEU A 91 12.15 0.23 13.86
C LEU A 91 12.47 -1.11 14.52
N VAL A 92 13.29 -1.94 13.88
CA VAL A 92 13.73 -3.23 14.43
C VAL A 92 14.57 -3.03 15.70
N ALA A 93 15.47 -2.03 15.72
CA ALA A 93 16.26 -1.71 16.90
C ALA A 93 15.39 -1.23 18.07
N SER A 94 14.38 -0.40 17.79
CA SER A 94 13.37 0.03 18.78
C SER A 94 12.61 -1.16 19.35
N HIS A 95 12.14 -2.07 18.49
CA HIS A 95 11.45 -3.29 18.92
C HIS A 95 12.32 -4.14 19.86
N ARG A 96 13.55 -4.44 19.45
CA ARG A 96 14.51 -5.23 20.25
C ARG A 96 14.93 -4.57 21.57
N GLY A 97 14.73 -3.26 21.70
CA GLY A 97 14.97 -2.53 22.96
C GLY A 97 13.89 -2.73 24.02
N THR A 98 12.83 -3.49 23.70
CA THR A 98 11.66 -3.72 24.54
C THR A 98 11.33 -5.21 24.63
N ASP A 99 10.49 -5.60 25.58
CA ASP A 99 9.88 -6.94 25.63
C ASP A 99 8.53 -6.96 24.86
N ALA A 100 8.40 -6.14 23.82
CA ALA A 100 7.16 -6.01 23.06
C ALA A 100 6.86 -7.29 22.27
N GLU A 101 5.58 -7.63 22.19
CA GLU A 101 5.08 -8.63 21.25
C GLU A 101 4.92 -8.04 19.83
N GLY A 102 4.83 -6.72 19.73
CA GLY A 102 4.91 -6.02 18.46
C GLY A 102 5.20 -4.53 18.63
N THR A 103 5.86 -3.97 17.62
CA THR A 103 6.15 -2.54 17.51
C THR A 103 5.62 -2.02 16.18
N ILE A 104 4.82 -0.95 16.23
CA ILE A 104 4.24 -0.32 15.04
C ILE A 104 4.95 1.01 14.72
N ALA A 105 5.20 1.26 13.44
CA ALA A 105 5.66 2.58 12.99
C ALA A 105 4.48 3.57 13.00
N LEU A 106 4.73 4.79 13.47
CA LEU A 106 3.75 5.88 13.45
C LEU A 106 4.24 7.03 12.57
N THR A 107 3.29 7.71 11.94
CA THR A 107 3.51 8.98 11.25
C THR A 107 2.52 10.02 11.76
N ALA A 108 2.88 11.30 11.66
CA ALA A 108 2.00 12.40 12.02
C ALA A 108 1.22 12.88 10.79
N VAL A 109 -0.09 13.07 10.93
CA VAL A 109 -0.96 13.58 9.86
C VAL A 109 -1.84 14.73 10.35
N ASP A 110 -2.27 15.62 9.44
CA ASP A 110 -3.17 16.72 9.79
C ASP A 110 -4.60 16.23 10.11
N ASP A 111 -5.11 15.25 9.34
CA ASP A 111 -6.42 14.64 9.54
C ASP A 111 -6.29 13.12 9.76
N PRO A 112 -6.44 12.65 11.01
CA PRO A 112 -6.29 11.23 11.34
C PRO A 112 -7.58 10.41 11.15
N SER A 113 -8.70 11.02 10.72
CA SER A 113 -10.02 10.37 10.70
C SER A 113 -10.11 9.09 9.85
N ARG A 114 -9.19 8.92 8.89
CA ARG A 114 -9.13 7.76 7.99
C ARG A 114 -8.22 6.63 8.47
N TYR A 115 -7.54 6.82 9.60
CA TYR A 115 -6.44 5.95 10.04
C TYR A 115 -6.62 5.45 11.47
N GLY A 116 -5.79 4.48 11.86
CA GLY A 116 -5.68 4.05 13.25
C GLY A 116 -4.90 5.06 14.09
N VAL A 117 -5.57 5.75 15.01
CA VAL A 117 -4.93 6.71 15.93
C VAL A 117 -4.29 5.97 17.09
N VAL A 118 -3.04 6.33 17.37
CA VAL A 118 -2.22 5.67 18.38
C VAL A 118 -1.77 6.69 19.43
N ALA A 119 -2.10 6.41 20.69
CA ALA A 119 -1.58 7.16 21.83
C ALA A 119 -0.46 6.35 22.49
N THR A 120 0.66 6.99 22.81
CA THR A 120 1.81 6.36 23.47
C THR A 120 2.20 7.11 24.73
N ASP A 121 2.92 6.44 25.63
CA ASP A 121 3.69 7.12 26.67
C ASP A 121 5.08 7.55 26.16
N GLU A 122 5.91 8.11 27.04
CA GLU A 122 7.27 8.59 26.72
C GLU A 122 8.24 7.46 26.34
N THR A 123 7.94 6.21 26.68
CA THR A 123 8.75 5.03 26.34
C THR A 123 8.33 4.39 25.02
N GLY A 124 7.26 4.89 24.40
CA GLY A 124 6.67 4.33 23.18
C GLY A 124 5.69 3.20 23.45
N ARG A 125 5.34 2.89 24.71
CA ARG A 125 4.29 1.91 25.00
C ARG A 125 2.96 2.46 24.54
N VAL A 126 2.20 1.66 23.79
CA VAL A 126 0.88 2.08 23.31
C VAL A 126 -0.13 2.05 24.45
N LEU A 127 -0.76 3.19 24.71
CA LEU A 127 -1.82 3.40 25.70
C LEU A 127 -3.22 3.20 25.12
N GLY A 128 -3.36 3.39 23.81
CA GLY A 128 -4.63 3.25 23.11
C GLY A 128 -4.43 3.17 21.60
N PHE A 129 -5.24 2.34 20.97
CA PHE A 129 -5.32 2.19 19.52
C PHE A 129 -6.79 2.30 19.10
N VAL A 130 -7.12 3.26 18.23
CA VAL A 130 -8.49 3.48 17.75
C VAL A 130 -8.51 3.57 16.23
N GLU A 131 -9.08 2.57 15.58
CA GLU A 131 -9.24 2.53 14.12
C GLU A 131 -10.34 3.48 13.64
N LYS A 132 -9.96 4.49 12.84
CA LYS A 132 -10.88 5.45 12.21
C LYS A 132 -11.80 6.13 13.23
N PRO A 133 -11.23 6.94 14.15
CA PRO A 133 -12.00 7.56 15.22
C PRO A 133 -13.10 8.48 14.67
N ALA A 134 -14.19 8.63 15.42
CA ALA A 134 -15.21 9.59 15.06
C ALA A 134 -14.66 11.03 15.14
N PRO A 135 -15.28 12.01 14.43
CA PRO A 135 -14.82 13.39 14.45
C PRO A 135 -14.73 13.95 15.89
N GLY A 136 -13.54 14.45 16.26
CA GLY A 136 -13.27 15.01 17.59
C GLY A 136 -12.88 13.99 18.67
N GLU A 137 -12.82 12.69 18.35
CA GLU A 137 -12.43 11.63 19.28
C GLU A 137 -10.96 11.20 19.13
N ALA A 138 -10.21 11.78 18.17
CA ALA A 138 -8.79 11.50 18.00
C ALA A 138 -7.99 12.02 19.19
N SER A 139 -7.29 11.11 19.88
CA SER A 139 -6.46 11.40 21.06
C SER A 139 -5.06 11.92 20.69
N SER A 140 -4.62 11.71 19.45
CA SER A 140 -3.35 12.19 18.90
C SER A 140 -3.50 12.42 17.39
N ASN A 141 -2.49 13.05 16.79
CA ASN A 141 -2.32 13.11 15.34
C ASN A 141 -1.34 12.04 14.81
N LEU A 142 -0.88 11.15 15.69
CA LEU A 142 -0.02 10.03 15.33
C LEU A 142 -0.90 8.86 14.91
N VAL A 143 -0.65 8.38 13.70
CA VAL A 143 -1.43 7.31 13.09
C VAL A 143 -0.55 6.12 12.76
N ASN A 144 -1.18 4.95 12.72
CA ASN A 144 -0.59 3.72 12.24
C ASN A 144 -0.05 3.93 10.81
N ALA A 145 1.26 3.80 10.63
CA ALA A 145 1.93 3.99 9.34
C ALA A 145 1.92 2.72 8.45
N GLY A 146 1.39 1.60 8.93
CA GLY A 146 1.25 0.39 8.13
C GLY A 146 2.50 -0.51 8.05
N THR A 147 3.52 -0.26 8.88
CA THR A 147 4.71 -1.12 9.00
C THR A 147 4.90 -1.57 10.44
N TYR A 148 5.01 -2.88 10.66
CA TYR A 148 5.05 -3.52 11.97
C TYR A 148 6.26 -4.47 12.07
N VAL A 149 6.88 -4.52 13.24
CA VAL A 149 7.76 -5.64 13.64
C VAL A 149 6.99 -6.46 14.66
N LEU A 150 6.81 -7.75 14.41
CA LEU A 150 5.98 -8.63 15.23
C LEU A 150 6.77 -9.85 15.68
N GLU A 151 6.55 -10.24 16.94
CA GLU A 151 7.00 -11.53 17.46
C GLU A 151 6.04 -12.65 17.02
N PRO A 152 6.55 -13.87 16.73
CA PRO A 152 5.69 -14.99 16.31
C PRO A 152 4.59 -15.34 17.32
N SER A 153 4.77 -15.02 18.60
CA SER A 153 3.75 -15.19 19.64
C SER A 153 2.43 -14.47 19.33
N VAL A 154 2.44 -13.39 18.53
CA VAL A 154 1.22 -12.68 18.09
C VAL A 154 0.26 -13.60 17.35
N LEU A 155 0.77 -14.63 16.67
CA LEU A 155 -0.04 -15.60 15.93
C LEU A 155 -0.96 -16.41 16.85
N ARG A 156 -0.68 -16.49 18.17
CA ARG A 156 -1.56 -17.13 19.16
C ARG A 156 -2.85 -16.34 19.41
N ARG A 157 -2.85 -15.05 19.08
CA ARG A 157 -4.02 -14.17 19.21
C ARG A 157 -4.99 -14.31 18.04
N ILE A 158 -4.57 -14.97 16.96
CA ILE A 158 -5.31 -15.03 15.70
C ILE A 158 -5.82 -16.46 15.52
N THR A 159 -7.15 -16.61 15.42
CA THR A 159 -7.73 -17.93 15.15
C THR A 159 -7.53 -18.25 13.67
N PRO A 160 -6.84 -19.35 13.30
CA PRO A 160 -6.59 -19.68 11.90
C PRO A 160 -7.89 -19.83 11.10
N GLY A 161 -7.91 -19.27 9.88
CA GLY A 161 -9.06 -19.34 8.97
C GLY A 161 -10.27 -18.50 9.38
N VAL A 162 -10.15 -17.65 10.42
CA VAL A 162 -11.21 -16.74 10.84
C VAL A 162 -10.90 -15.33 10.36
N ARG A 163 -11.96 -14.60 9.99
CA ARG A 163 -11.86 -13.16 9.68
C ARG A 163 -11.51 -12.36 10.93
N VAL A 164 -10.31 -11.81 10.99
CA VAL A 164 -9.81 -11.04 12.14
C VAL A 164 -9.07 -9.80 11.63
N SER A 165 -9.43 -8.63 12.15
CA SER A 165 -8.69 -7.38 11.89
C SER A 165 -7.64 -7.16 12.97
N VAL A 166 -6.42 -6.82 12.55
CA VAL A 166 -5.31 -6.51 13.46
C VAL A 166 -5.60 -5.23 14.24
N GLU A 167 -6.16 -4.23 13.58
CA GLU A 167 -6.47 -2.90 14.11
C GLU A 167 -7.62 -2.92 15.12
N ARG A 168 -8.60 -3.80 14.93
CA ARG A 168 -9.82 -3.84 15.74
C ARG A 168 -9.81 -4.90 16.84
N GLN A 169 -8.94 -5.91 16.75
CA GLN A 169 -8.94 -7.02 17.69
C GLN A 169 -7.54 -7.29 18.27
N VAL A 170 -6.52 -7.47 17.42
CA VAL A 170 -5.20 -7.91 17.88
C VAL A 170 -4.44 -6.79 18.59
N PHE A 171 -4.29 -5.62 17.96
CA PHE A 171 -3.64 -4.46 18.58
C PHE A 171 -4.35 -4.01 19.86
N PRO A 172 -5.69 -3.85 19.91
CA PRO A 172 -6.36 -3.55 21.17
C PRO A 172 -6.11 -4.58 22.29
N ALA A 173 -6.00 -5.87 21.95
CA ALA A 173 -5.66 -6.90 22.94
C ALA A 173 -4.21 -6.78 23.42
N MET A 174 -3.25 -6.50 22.53
CA MET A 174 -1.85 -6.25 22.91
C MET A 174 -1.68 -4.97 23.73
N VAL A 175 -2.47 -3.93 23.44
CA VAL A 175 -2.54 -2.70 24.26
C VAL A 175 -3.02 -3.03 25.67
N ALA A 176 -4.10 -3.82 25.80
CA ALA A 176 -4.63 -4.24 27.09
C ALA A 176 -3.61 -5.06 27.92
N ASP A 177 -2.84 -5.91 27.25
CA ASP A 177 -1.78 -6.72 27.87
C ASP A 177 -0.47 -5.93 28.10
N GLY A 178 -0.34 -4.74 27.51
CA GLY A 178 0.86 -3.91 27.62
C GLY A 178 2.03 -4.37 26.76
N THR A 179 1.76 -5.15 25.71
CA THR A 179 2.77 -5.77 24.85
C THR A 179 2.91 -5.09 23.49
N LEU A 180 2.13 -4.04 23.21
CA LEU A 180 2.27 -3.21 22.00
C LEU A 180 3.07 -1.94 22.26
N TYR A 181 4.11 -1.72 21.46
CA TYR A 181 4.90 -0.50 21.43
C TYR A 181 4.79 0.17 20.07
N ALA A 182 5.24 1.41 19.99
CA ALA A 182 5.24 2.16 18.76
C ALA A 182 6.44 3.11 18.67
N MET A 183 6.87 3.37 17.43
CA MET A 183 7.95 4.30 17.12
C MET A 183 7.41 5.36 16.17
N ALA A 184 7.33 6.61 16.63
CA ALA A 184 7.09 7.73 15.75
C ALA A 184 8.31 7.96 14.86
N ALA A 185 8.10 7.94 13.54
CA ALA A 185 9.15 8.13 12.56
C ALA A 185 8.94 9.46 11.82
N GLU A 186 10.02 10.22 11.67
CA GLU A 186 10.08 11.33 10.72
C GLU A 186 10.48 10.77 9.35
N ALA A 187 9.50 10.19 8.66
CA ALA A 187 9.65 9.61 7.34
C ALA A 187 8.61 10.21 6.40
N SER A 188 8.96 10.36 5.14
CA SER A 188 7.97 10.47 4.07
C SER A 188 7.02 9.28 4.15
N TRP A 189 5.73 9.57 4.01
CA TRP A 189 4.69 8.57 4.12
C TRP A 189 3.54 8.95 3.20
N ILE A 190 3.25 8.07 2.25
CA ILE A 190 2.16 8.24 1.30
C ILE A 190 1.33 6.96 1.29
N ASP A 191 0.06 7.10 1.67
CA ASP A 191 -0.96 6.09 1.51
C ASP A 191 -1.53 6.15 0.08
N ALA A 192 -1.03 5.28 -0.80
CA ALA A 192 -1.44 5.18 -2.19
C ALA A 192 -2.70 4.30 -2.39
N GLY A 193 -3.53 4.14 -1.35
CA GLY A 193 -4.74 3.33 -1.37
C GLY A 193 -5.90 3.88 -2.21
N THR A 194 -5.81 5.10 -2.73
CA THR A 194 -6.84 5.72 -3.60
C THR A 194 -6.26 6.19 -4.94
N PRO A 195 -7.07 6.27 -6.02
CA PRO A 195 -6.62 6.85 -7.28
C PRO A 195 -6.00 8.24 -7.15
N ALA A 196 -6.60 9.10 -6.32
CA ALA A 196 -6.10 10.46 -6.12
C ALA A 196 -4.73 10.47 -5.42
N THR A 197 -4.55 9.63 -4.38
CA THR A 197 -3.28 9.55 -3.66
C THR A 197 -2.20 8.84 -4.47
N TYR A 198 -2.53 7.80 -5.24
CA TYR A 198 -1.61 7.18 -6.19
C TYR A 198 -1.15 8.14 -7.29
N LEU A 199 -2.08 8.90 -7.86
CA LEU A 199 -1.76 9.93 -8.84
C LEU A 199 -0.80 10.96 -8.23
N GLN A 200 -1.14 11.48 -7.05
CA GLN A 200 -0.31 12.48 -6.38
C GLN A 200 1.10 11.95 -6.09
N ALA A 201 1.22 10.70 -5.61
CA ALA A 201 2.51 10.06 -5.36
C ALA A 201 3.42 10.05 -6.59
N ASN A 202 2.87 9.78 -7.77
CA ASN A 202 3.61 9.80 -9.02
C ASN A 202 4.00 11.23 -9.44
N LEU A 203 3.08 12.19 -9.30
CA LEU A 203 3.32 13.58 -9.69
C LEU A 203 4.34 14.27 -8.79
N ASP A 204 4.42 13.91 -7.51
CA ASP A 204 5.39 14.47 -6.56
C ASP A 204 6.85 14.15 -6.93
N THR A 205 7.08 13.17 -7.82
CA THR A 205 8.40 12.87 -8.37
C THR A 205 8.87 13.89 -9.42
N LEU A 206 7.96 14.72 -9.94
CA LEU A 206 8.22 15.65 -11.02
C LEU A 206 8.58 17.04 -10.50
N ALA A 207 9.55 17.69 -11.14
CA ALA A 207 9.88 19.08 -10.87
C ALA A 207 8.82 20.05 -11.42
N ASP A 208 8.11 19.66 -12.48
CA ASP A 208 7.03 20.43 -13.09
C ASP A 208 5.68 19.99 -12.50
N PRO A 209 4.95 20.84 -11.77
CA PRO A 209 3.66 20.50 -11.17
C PRO A 209 2.53 20.29 -12.20
N SER A 210 2.75 20.64 -13.47
CA SER A 210 1.85 20.34 -14.59
C SER A 210 2.26 19.10 -15.39
N GLY A 211 3.44 18.55 -15.08
CA GLY A 211 4.01 17.39 -15.75
C GLY A 211 3.16 16.13 -15.59
N SER A 212 3.47 15.13 -16.41
CA SER A 212 2.83 13.83 -16.40
C SER A 212 3.90 12.75 -16.43
N VAL A 213 3.63 11.62 -15.77
CA VAL A 213 4.48 10.43 -15.86
C VAL A 213 3.95 9.60 -17.03
N VAL A 214 4.79 9.42 -18.05
CA VAL A 214 4.44 8.66 -19.26
C VAL A 214 5.46 7.56 -19.43
N ASP A 215 4.99 6.32 -19.39
CA ASP A 215 5.82 5.15 -19.67
C ASP A 215 6.42 5.23 -21.08
N GLU A 216 7.65 4.76 -21.24
CA GLU A 216 8.38 4.83 -22.50
C GLU A 216 7.71 4.08 -23.66
N SER A 217 6.91 3.06 -23.36
CA SER A 217 6.19 2.26 -24.34
C SER A 217 4.81 2.84 -24.70
N ALA A 218 4.34 3.86 -23.97
CA ALA A 218 3.07 4.50 -24.24
C ALA A 218 3.10 5.32 -25.54
N GLN A 219 1.98 5.30 -26.26
CA GLN A 219 1.82 5.98 -27.54
C GLN A 219 0.89 7.18 -27.38
N VAL A 220 1.47 8.38 -27.28
CA VAL A 220 0.70 9.62 -27.15
C VAL A 220 0.77 10.41 -28.46
N ALA A 221 -0.38 10.65 -29.08
CA ALA A 221 -0.45 11.47 -30.28
C ALA A 221 0.07 12.89 -30.00
N THR A 222 0.83 13.48 -30.94
CA THR A 222 1.42 14.82 -30.79
C THR A 222 0.39 15.92 -30.50
N SER A 223 -0.85 15.75 -30.94
CA SER A 223 -1.96 16.69 -30.71
C SER A 223 -2.73 16.43 -29.41
N ALA A 224 -2.43 15.37 -28.68
CA ALA A 224 -3.06 15.09 -27.39
C ALA A 224 -2.51 16.01 -26.30
N VAL A 225 -3.35 16.28 -25.30
CA VAL A 225 -2.99 17.05 -24.10
C VAL A 225 -3.02 16.12 -22.90
N VAL A 226 -1.88 15.94 -22.25
CA VAL A 226 -1.74 15.11 -21.05
C VAL A 226 -1.11 15.94 -19.94
N GLU A 227 -1.91 16.31 -18.93
CA GLU A 227 -1.48 17.16 -17.82
C GLU A 227 -1.75 16.45 -16.49
N ARG A 228 -0.80 16.52 -15.56
CA ARG A 228 -0.95 15.96 -14.20
C ARG A 228 -1.51 14.54 -14.20
N SER A 229 -1.03 13.69 -15.11
CA SER A 229 -1.59 12.36 -15.33
C SER A 229 -0.50 11.29 -15.36
N VAL A 230 -0.90 10.04 -15.14
CA VAL A 230 -0.03 8.87 -15.24
C VAL A 230 -0.50 8.04 -16.42
N VAL A 231 0.39 7.75 -17.36
CA VAL A 231 0.13 6.92 -18.55
C VAL A 231 1.05 5.72 -18.49
N LEU A 232 0.48 4.54 -18.25
CA LEU A 232 1.23 3.31 -18.01
C LEU A 232 1.58 2.56 -19.30
N ALA A 233 2.37 1.50 -19.16
CA ALA A 233 2.98 0.76 -20.25
C ALA A 233 1.96 0.31 -21.32
N GLY A 234 2.31 0.52 -22.59
CA GLY A 234 1.50 0.13 -23.75
C GLY A 234 0.21 0.92 -23.96
N ALA A 235 -0.12 1.89 -23.09
CA ALA A 235 -1.31 2.71 -23.27
C ALA A 235 -1.24 3.57 -24.55
N SER A 236 -2.40 3.89 -25.13
CA SER A 236 -2.52 4.74 -26.31
C SER A 236 -3.45 5.92 -26.08
N ILE A 237 -3.04 7.11 -26.53
CA ILE A 237 -3.83 8.34 -26.46
C ILE A 237 -3.95 8.93 -27.86
N GLY A 238 -5.17 8.94 -28.37
CA GLY A 238 -5.53 9.38 -29.72
C GLY A 238 -5.41 10.88 -29.95
N GLU A 239 -5.48 11.27 -31.22
CA GLU A 239 -5.33 12.67 -31.64
C GLU A 239 -6.36 13.58 -30.96
N ASN A 240 -5.90 14.76 -30.51
CA ASN A 240 -6.72 15.79 -29.85
C ASN A 240 -7.43 15.31 -28.56
N ALA A 241 -7.07 14.14 -28.01
CA ALA A 241 -7.60 13.71 -26.73
C ALA A 241 -7.04 14.57 -25.59
N VAL A 242 -7.80 14.67 -24.50
CA VAL A 242 -7.44 15.45 -23.31
C VAL A 242 -7.50 14.55 -22.09
N VAL A 243 -6.35 14.33 -21.46
CA VAL A 243 -6.22 13.57 -20.22
C VAL A 243 -5.69 14.51 -19.13
N LYS A 244 -6.48 14.72 -18.08
CA LYS A 244 -6.10 15.59 -16.96
C LYS A 244 -6.41 14.98 -15.61
N ASP A 245 -5.48 15.11 -14.69
CA ASP A 245 -5.61 14.61 -13.32
C ASP A 245 -6.05 13.14 -13.26
N SER A 246 -5.59 12.28 -14.19
CA SER A 246 -6.14 10.93 -14.39
C SER A 246 -5.06 9.86 -14.57
N ILE A 247 -5.46 8.59 -14.43
CA ILE A 247 -4.57 7.42 -14.56
C ILE A 247 -5.05 6.59 -15.74
N ILE A 248 -4.15 6.34 -16.69
CA ILE A 248 -4.38 5.49 -17.86
C ILE A 248 -3.61 4.19 -17.64
N GLY A 249 -4.35 3.10 -17.39
CA GLY A 249 -3.82 1.78 -17.09
C GLY A 249 -3.01 1.15 -18.23
N PRO A 250 -2.30 0.04 -17.95
CA PRO A 250 -1.51 -0.63 -18.97
C PRO A 250 -2.37 -1.08 -20.16
N GLY A 251 -1.90 -0.86 -21.38
CA GLY A 251 -2.62 -1.23 -22.61
C GLY A 251 -3.91 -0.45 -22.90
N ALA A 252 -4.37 0.42 -21.98
CA ALA A 252 -5.61 1.16 -22.14
C ALA A 252 -5.57 2.10 -23.36
N SER A 253 -6.72 2.32 -23.99
CA SER A 253 -6.85 3.14 -25.19
C SER A 253 -7.82 4.29 -24.98
N VAL A 254 -7.32 5.51 -25.19
CA VAL A 254 -8.13 6.73 -25.21
C VAL A 254 -8.32 7.16 -26.66
N GLY A 255 -9.56 7.10 -27.15
CA GLY A 255 -9.92 7.46 -28.51
C GLY A 255 -9.64 8.93 -28.86
N ALA A 256 -9.66 9.23 -30.16
CA ALA A 256 -9.42 10.58 -30.66
C ALA A 256 -10.48 11.56 -30.11
N SER A 257 -10.05 12.76 -29.72
CA SER A 257 -10.90 13.82 -29.14
C SER A 257 -11.64 13.43 -27.84
N ALA A 258 -11.31 12.29 -27.23
CA ALA A 258 -11.87 11.89 -25.94
C ALA A 258 -11.34 12.77 -24.79
N HIS A 259 -12.09 12.84 -23.70
CA HIS A 259 -11.76 13.62 -22.51
C HIS A 259 -11.80 12.73 -21.26
N VAL A 260 -10.67 12.53 -20.61
CA VAL A 260 -10.54 11.74 -19.37
C VAL A 260 -10.06 12.67 -18.26
N LEU A 261 -10.94 12.98 -17.31
CA LEU A 261 -10.74 14.10 -16.38
C LEU A 261 -11.02 13.71 -14.92
N SER A 262 -10.51 14.52 -13.99
CA SER A 262 -10.95 14.57 -12.59
C SER A 262 -10.78 13.25 -11.83
N HIS A 263 -9.56 12.71 -11.80
CA HIS A 263 -9.22 11.44 -11.13
C HIS A 263 -9.95 10.23 -11.73
N SER A 264 -10.17 10.26 -13.04
CA SER A 264 -10.64 9.06 -13.74
C SER A 264 -9.51 8.03 -13.82
N VAL A 265 -9.87 6.75 -13.75
CA VAL A 265 -8.94 5.62 -13.87
C VAL A 265 -9.42 4.70 -14.95
N LEU A 266 -8.55 4.43 -15.93
CA LEU A 266 -8.74 3.36 -16.88
C LEU A 266 -7.96 2.14 -16.40
N GLY A 267 -8.64 1.00 -16.21
CA GLY A 267 -8.02 -0.28 -15.93
C GLY A 267 -7.25 -0.84 -17.13
N THR A 268 -6.62 -1.99 -16.94
CA THR A 268 -5.85 -2.68 -17.98
C THR A 268 -6.72 -2.92 -19.22
N ASP A 269 -6.19 -2.57 -20.39
CA ASP A 269 -6.84 -2.70 -21.70
C ASP A 269 -8.21 -2.01 -21.83
N ALA A 270 -8.58 -1.12 -20.91
CA ALA A 270 -9.82 -0.38 -20.97
C ALA A 270 -9.84 0.57 -22.17
N VAL A 271 -10.99 0.68 -22.83
CA VAL A 271 -11.16 1.49 -24.04
C VAL A 271 -12.15 2.61 -23.78
N VAL A 272 -11.74 3.83 -24.10
CA VAL A 272 -12.59 5.02 -24.18
C VAL A 272 -12.77 5.36 -25.64
N ALA A 273 -14.02 5.46 -26.09
CA ALA A 273 -14.31 5.69 -27.49
C ALA A 273 -13.95 7.12 -27.95
N ASP A 274 -13.81 7.32 -29.26
CA ASP A 274 -13.60 8.62 -29.85
C ASP A 274 -14.66 9.65 -29.39
N GLY A 275 -14.21 10.81 -28.94
CA GLY A 275 -15.06 11.90 -28.48
C GLY A 275 -15.77 11.67 -27.13
N GLU A 276 -15.58 10.52 -26.49
CA GLU A 276 -16.19 10.21 -25.21
C GLU A 276 -15.66 11.10 -24.07
N ARG A 277 -16.46 11.31 -23.03
CA ARG A 277 -16.10 12.15 -21.89
C ARG A 277 -16.31 11.41 -20.56
N LEU A 278 -15.21 11.19 -19.86
CA LEU A 278 -15.16 10.62 -18.51
C LEU A 278 -14.72 11.68 -17.50
N VAL A 279 -15.41 11.72 -16.35
CA VAL A 279 -15.14 12.65 -15.26
C VAL A 279 -15.29 11.92 -13.93
N GLY A 280 -14.18 11.69 -13.22
CA GLY A 280 -14.16 10.97 -11.94
C GLY A 280 -14.70 9.54 -12.00
N GLN A 281 -14.45 8.83 -13.11
CA GLN A 281 -14.95 7.46 -13.29
C GLN A 281 -13.85 6.42 -13.14
N LEU A 282 -14.20 5.27 -12.57
CA LEU A 282 -13.36 4.06 -12.55
C LEU A 282 -13.86 3.13 -13.66
N CYS A 283 -13.11 3.04 -14.75
CA CYS A 283 -13.34 2.07 -15.81
C CYS A 283 -12.54 0.81 -15.47
N PRO A 284 -13.20 -0.33 -15.20
CA PRO A 284 -12.51 -1.56 -14.84
C PRO A 284 -11.68 -2.10 -16.02
N GLU A 285 -10.78 -3.03 -15.71
CA GLU A 285 -10.01 -3.78 -16.71
C GLU A 285 -10.91 -4.62 -17.63
N VAL A 286 -10.46 -4.85 -18.86
CA VAL A 286 -11.13 -5.71 -19.83
C VAL A 286 -10.52 -7.11 -19.73
N ALA A 287 -11.34 -8.10 -19.39
CA ALA A 287 -10.94 -9.51 -19.27
C ALA A 287 -10.83 -10.24 -20.61
#